data_AF-A0AA38WY13-F1
#
_entry.id   AF-A0AA38WY13-F1
#
_cell.length_a   1.000
_cell.length_b   1.000
_cell.length_c   1.000
_cell.angle_alpha   90.00
_cell.angle_beta   90.00
_cell.angle_gamma   90.00
#
_symmetry.space_group_name_H-M   'P 1'
#
loop_
_entity.id
_entity.type
_entity.pdbx_description
1 polymer ?
#
loop_
_entity_poly.entity_id
_entity_poly.type
_entity_poly.pdbx_seq_one_letter_code
_entity_poly.pdbx_strand_id
1 'polypeptide(L)'
;MARRFRLYLLLSVTEREHALQWNHCIRFVGQNMDKTIEIYNQIETRSTAETASILVHDERDLCAMRSLLQLMKFFDSIDEEVIPCLNRSCCRPFRRCSTLTIDRIRKVYDAVTSALETAQSESMPSDKLRIRKSQLKELQWAYCFILQQWLLVRIWVACFTHELLDETSQFPLMRASFAIAIAENVLEESPQLGQAALEVHGVNMIERIYDIAMGVIMAAQYQARVSGCKPSTTRIDSILKRYFELLDRLRNGESKFMSALQKAYESVQ
;
A
#
# COMPACT_ATOMS: atom_id res chain seq x y z
N MET A 1 -14.15 -7.60 26.63
CA MET A 1 -14.59 -7.08 25.31
C MET A 1 -13.39 -6.75 24.40
N ALA A 2 -12.40 -5.98 24.85
CA ALA A 2 -11.20 -5.59 24.08
C ALA A 2 -10.43 -6.76 23.42
N ARG A 3 -10.21 -7.88 24.11
CA ARG A 3 -9.48 -9.04 23.55
C ARG A 3 -10.17 -9.69 22.35
N ARG A 4 -11.51 -9.83 22.39
CA ARG A 4 -12.29 -10.40 21.28
C ARG A 4 -12.30 -9.46 20.08
N PHE A 5 -12.40 -8.15 20.32
CA PHE A 5 -12.34 -7.13 19.29
C PHE A 5 -10.96 -7.08 18.61
N ARG A 6 -9.87 -7.10 19.39
CA ARG A 6 -8.51 -7.21 18.87
C ARG A 6 -8.32 -8.45 18.00
N LEU A 7 -8.83 -9.59 18.44
CA LEU A 7 -8.76 -10.84 17.67
C LEU A 7 -9.54 -10.72 16.35
N TYR A 8 -10.73 -10.12 16.38
CA TYR A 8 -11.51 -9.85 15.17
C TYR A 8 -10.74 -8.95 14.18
N LEU A 9 -10.15 -7.86 14.65
CA LEU A 9 -9.34 -6.98 13.80
C LEU A 9 -8.14 -7.72 13.21
N LEU A 10 -7.41 -8.48 14.03
CA LEU A 10 -6.26 -9.26 13.57
C LEU A 10 -6.68 -10.25 12.47
N LEU A 11 -7.74 -11.01 12.67
CA LEU A 11 -8.22 -11.98 11.68
C LEU A 11 -8.69 -11.29 10.39
N SER A 12 -9.42 -10.18 10.51
CA SER A 12 -9.94 -9.45 9.34
C SER A 12 -8.82 -8.82 8.51
N VAL A 13 -7.83 -8.21 9.19
CA VAL A 13 -6.64 -7.63 8.56
C VAL A 13 -5.81 -8.71 7.89
N THR A 14 -5.49 -9.79 8.62
CA THR A 14 -4.65 -10.87 8.10
C THR A 14 -5.31 -11.60 6.93
N GLU A 15 -6.61 -11.87 6.96
CA GLU A 15 -7.27 -12.55 5.83
C GLU A 15 -7.22 -11.69 4.55
N ARG A 16 -7.51 -10.39 4.66
CA ARG A 16 -7.47 -9.48 3.50
C ARG A 16 -6.05 -9.23 3.00
N GLU A 17 -5.09 -9.10 3.91
CA GLU A 17 -3.67 -9.05 3.55
C GLU A 17 -3.27 -10.30 2.76
N HIS A 18 -3.65 -11.49 3.24
CA HIS A 18 -3.37 -12.75 2.56
C HIS A 18 -4.07 -12.85 1.19
N ALA A 19 -5.31 -12.38 1.09
CA ALA A 19 -6.05 -12.40 -0.16
C ALA A 19 -5.43 -11.48 -1.21
N LEU A 20 -4.99 -10.28 -0.82
CA LEU A 20 -4.30 -9.35 -1.72
C LEU A 20 -2.90 -9.83 -2.09
N GLN A 21 -2.16 -10.38 -1.14
CA GLN A 21 -0.75 -10.72 -1.38
C GLN A 21 -0.59 -12.07 -2.10
N TRP A 22 -1.40 -13.08 -1.76
CA TRP A 22 -1.23 -14.45 -2.28
C TRP A 22 -2.48 -15.03 -2.94
N ASN A 23 -3.50 -14.21 -3.24
CA ASN A 23 -4.73 -14.66 -3.90
C ASN A 23 -5.48 -15.76 -3.13
N HIS A 24 -5.45 -15.68 -1.80
CA HIS A 24 -6.28 -16.52 -0.93
C HIS A 24 -7.76 -16.11 -0.98
N CYS A 25 -8.65 -17.05 -0.69
CA CYS A 25 -10.08 -16.79 -0.56
C CYS A 25 -10.37 -15.92 0.68
N ILE A 26 -11.34 -15.02 0.55
CA ILE A 26 -11.82 -14.15 1.64
C ILE A 26 -13.13 -14.71 2.19
N ARG A 27 -13.29 -14.68 3.51
CA ARG A 27 -14.51 -15.04 4.23
C ARG A 27 -15.08 -13.85 5.01
N PHE A 28 -14.23 -12.94 5.48
CA PHE A 28 -14.60 -11.70 6.15
C PHE A 28 -14.99 -10.65 5.12
N VAL A 29 -16.24 -10.73 4.67
CA VAL A 29 -16.78 -9.87 3.60
C VAL A 29 -17.47 -8.60 4.10
N GLY A 30 -17.38 -7.52 3.32
CA GLY A 30 -18.07 -6.24 3.50
C GLY A 30 -17.33 -5.18 4.33
N GLN A 31 -17.87 -3.96 4.40
CA GLN A 31 -17.28 -2.84 5.17
C GLN A 31 -17.37 -3.12 6.67
N ASN A 32 -16.24 -3.51 7.23
CA ASN A 32 -16.11 -3.95 8.61
C ASN A 32 -15.75 -2.77 9.54
N MET A 33 -15.20 -1.69 8.98
CA MET A 33 -15.00 -0.40 9.61
C MET A 33 -16.33 0.23 10.02
N ASP A 34 -17.39 0.14 9.21
CA ASP A 34 -18.71 0.68 9.58
C ASP A 34 -19.26 0.01 10.84
N LYS A 35 -19.03 -1.30 10.97
CA LYS A 35 -19.43 -2.08 12.16
C LYS A 35 -18.59 -1.75 13.39
N THR A 36 -17.45 -1.08 13.21
CA THR A 36 -16.43 -0.87 14.25
C THR A 36 -16.07 0.60 14.45
N ILE A 37 -16.71 1.51 13.73
CA ILE A 37 -16.43 2.96 13.71
C ILE A 37 -16.66 3.61 15.08
N GLU A 38 -17.69 3.15 15.81
CA GLU A 38 -17.97 3.64 17.15
C GLU A 38 -16.84 3.26 18.13
N ILE A 39 -16.33 2.03 18.01
CA ILE A 39 -15.21 1.55 18.83
C ILE A 39 -13.91 2.25 18.42
N TYR A 40 -13.72 2.49 17.12
CA TYR A 40 -12.61 3.29 16.59
C TYR A 40 -12.60 4.70 17.20
N ASN A 41 -13.72 5.43 17.10
CA ASN A 41 -13.87 6.78 17.64
C ASN A 41 -13.64 6.80 19.16
N GLN A 42 -14.09 5.77 19.88
CA GLN A 42 -13.82 5.64 21.32
C GLN A 42 -12.34 5.41 21.65
N ILE A 43 -11.60 4.65 20.83
CA ILE A 43 -10.15 4.43 21.02
C ILE A 43 -9.38 5.69 20.67
N GLU A 44 -9.79 6.39 19.62
CA GLU A 44 -9.18 7.64 19.17
C GLU A 44 -9.39 8.77 20.19
N THR A 45 -10.62 8.98 20.67
CA THR A 45 -10.95 9.98 21.71
C THR A 45 -10.29 9.68 23.06
N ARG A 46 -10.15 8.41 23.45
CA ARG A 46 -9.43 8.02 24.68
C ARG A 46 -7.92 8.22 24.64
N SER A 47 -7.34 8.34 23.45
CA SER A 47 -5.92 8.67 23.33
C SER A 47 -5.63 10.17 23.55
N THR A 48 -6.67 11.01 23.44
CA THR A 48 -6.59 12.47 23.65
C THR A 48 -7.16 12.90 24.99
N ALA A 49 -7.99 12.07 25.63
CA ALA A 49 -8.59 12.34 26.93
C ALA A 49 -7.96 11.44 28.01
N GLU A 50 -7.20 12.04 28.93
CA GLU A 50 -7.01 11.44 30.25
C GLU A 50 -8.40 11.22 30.86
N THR A 51 -8.73 9.98 31.24
CA THR A 51 -9.95 9.50 31.92
C THR A 51 -11.13 8.98 31.05
N ALA A 52 -11.38 7.66 31.14
CA ALA A 52 -12.62 7.02 31.60
C ALA A 52 -13.07 5.72 30.86
N SER A 53 -13.14 4.66 31.67
CA SER A 53 -14.12 3.54 31.72
C SER A 53 -14.16 2.39 30.68
N ILE A 54 -13.22 2.27 29.75
CA ILE A 54 -12.86 0.92 29.23
C ILE A 54 -11.43 0.66 29.62
N LEU A 55 -11.23 -0.34 30.48
CA LEU A 55 -9.92 -0.83 30.90
C LEU A 55 -9.14 -1.35 29.69
N VAL A 56 -8.47 -0.46 28.95
CA VAL A 56 -7.30 -0.80 28.16
C VAL A 56 -6.13 -0.69 29.11
N HIS A 57 -5.66 -1.84 29.60
CA HIS A 57 -4.75 -1.93 30.75
C HIS A 57 -3.30 -1.49 30.46
N ASP A 58 -2.94 -1.08 29.22
CA ASP A 58 -1.56 -0.75 28.84
C ASP A 58 -1.55 0.21 27.62
N GLU A 59 -0.71 1.27 27.65
CA GLU A 59 -0.45 2.15 26.50
C GLU A 59 0.01 1.35 25.26
N ARG A 60 0.71 0.23 25.47
CA ARG A 60 1.12 -0.67 24.40
C ARG A 60 -0.07 -1.32 23.69
N ASP A 61 -1.12 -1.66 24.43
CA ASP A 61 -2.33 -2.23 23.84
C ASP A 61 -3.12 -1.19 23.05
N LEU A 62 -3.19 0.06 23.51
CA LEU A 62 -3.79 1.16 22.75
C LEU A 62 -3.05 1.39 21.42
N CYS A 63 -1.73 1.45 21.47
CA CYS A 63 -0.89 1.63 20.29
C CYS A 63 -1.07 0.48 19.27
N ALA A 64 -1.08 -0.77 19.74
CA ALA A 64 -1.34 -1.94 18.89
C ALA A 64 -2.75 -1.93 18.27
N MET A 65 -3.76 -1.55 19.04
CA MET A 65 -5.14 -1.42 18.55
C MET A 65 -5.27 -0.33 17.50
N ARG A 66 -4.61 0.82 17.70
CA ARG A 66 -4.60 1.93 16.74
C ARG A 66 -3.99 1.51 15.41
N SER A 67 -2.88 0.78 15.45
CA SER A 67 -2.29 0.21 14.23
C SER A 67 -3.21 -0.77 13.56
N LEU A 68 -3.81 -1.72 14.28
CA LEU A 68 -4.75 -2.68 13.69
C LEU A 68 -5.94 -2.00 13.02
N LEU A 69 -6.47 -0.94 13.64
CA LEU A 69 -7.55 -0.14 13.06
C LEU A 69 -7.10 0.62 11.82
N GLN A 70 -5.89 1.18 11.84
CA GLN A 70 -5.29 1.83 10.68
C GLN A 70 -5.12 0.85 9.50
N LEU A 71 -4.69 -0.38 9.78
CA LEU A 71 -4.62 -1.45 8.78
C LEU A 71 -5.99 -1.85 8.27
N MET A 72 -6.96 -1.94 9.18
CA MET A 72 -8.35 -2.23 8.82
C MET A 72 -8.89 -1.20 7.84
N LYS A 73 -8.62 0.10 8.04
CA LYS A 73 -8.99 1.16 7.10
C LYS A 73 -8.39 0.95 5.71
N PHE A 74 -7.12 0.59 5.62
CA PHE A 74 -6.49 0.30 4.31
C PHE A 74 -7.15 -0.88 3.60
N PHE A 75 -7.39 -1.97 4.31
CA PHE A 75 -7.97 -3.18 3.70
C PHE A 75 -9.47 -3.02 3.38
N ASP A 76 -10.22 -2.25 4.16
CA ASP A 76 -11.62 -1.90 3.88
C ASP A 76 -11.77 -0.89 2.74
N SER A 77 -10.71 -0.13 2.43
CA SER A 77 -10.68 0.76 1.26
C SER A 77 -10.71 0.00 -0.06
N ILE A 78 -10.47 -1.31 -0.03
CA ILE A 78 -10.43 -2.18 -1.19
C ILE A 78 -11.66 -3.07 -1.18
N ASP A 79 -12.56 -2.81 -2.14
CA ASP A 79 -13.72 -3.67 -2.39
C ASP A 79 -13.25 -5.09 -2.76
N GLU A 80 -13.86 -6.10 -2.14
CA GLU A 80 -13.55 -7.50 -2.41
C GLU A 80 -13.79 -7.89 -3.86
N GLU A 81 -14.73 -7.23 -4.54
CA GLU A 81 -14.98 -7.45 -5.95
C GLU A 81 -13.78 -7.07 -6.82
N VAL A 82 -12.95 -6.10 -6.41
CA VAL A 82 -11.77 -5.69 -7.17
C VAL A 82 -10.53 -6.52 -6.85
N ILE A 83 -10.52 -7.29 -5.75
CA ILE A 83 -9.36 -8.10 -5.32
C ILE A 83 -8.92 -9.09 -6.41
N PRO A 84 -9.82 -9.84 -7.08
CA PRO A 84 -9.45 -10.68 -8.21
C PRO A 84 -8.80 -9.89 -9.35
N CYS A 85 -9.17 -8.62 -9.55
CA CYS A 85 -8.56 -7.77 -10.58
C CYS A 85 -7.14 -7.37 -10.17
N LEU A 86 -6.93 -6.98 -8.91
CA LEU A 86 -5.61 -6.68 -8.35
C LEU A 86 -4.67 -7.89 -8.36
N ASN A 87 -5.23 -9.10 -8.22
CA ASN A 87 -4.50 -10.37 -8.27
C ASN A 87 -4.36 -10.95 -9.68
N ARG A 88 -4.90 -10.28 -10.71
CA ARG A 88 -4.93 -10.75 -12.10
C ARG A 88 -5.64 -12.11 -12.27
N SER A 89 -6.61 -12.41 -11.41
CA SER A 89 -7.43 -13.64 -11.39
C SER A 89 -8.90 -13.42 -11.76
N CYS A 90 -9.33 -12.18 -12.05
CA CYS A 90 -10.74 -11.82 -12.32
C CYS A 90 -11.33 -12.39 -13.62
N CYS A 91 -10.52 -12.67 -14.65
CA CYS A 91 -10.99 -13.12 -15.95
C CYS A 91 -10.23 -14.36 -16.41
N ARG A 92 -10.95 -15.28 -17.05
CA ARG A 92 -10.34 -16.32 -17.87
C ARG A 92 -9.69 -15.67 -19.10
N PRO A 93 -8.70 -16.32 -19.73
CA PRO A 93 -8.18 -15.87 -21.02
C PRO A 93 -9.37 -15.59 -21.97
N PHE A 94 -9.33 -14.46 -22.68
CA PHE A 94 -10.30 -14.05 -23.71
C PHE A 94 -11.61 -13.36 -23.25
N ARG A 95 -11.81 -13.03 -21.97
CA ARG A 95 -12.92 -12.15 -21.55
C ARG A 95 -12.40 -10.81 -21.04
N ARG A 96 -13.05 -9.71 -21.46
CA ARG A 96 -12.82 -8.39 -20.86
C ARG A 96 -13.41 -8.36 -19.45
N CYS A 97 -12.69 -7.75 -18.51
CA CYS A 97 -13.17 -7.54 -17.16
C CYS A 97 -14.24 -6.45 -17.14
N SER A 98 -15.44 -6.75 -16.64
CA SER A 98 -16.49 -5.77 -16.38
C SER A 98 -16.45 -5.22 -14.96
N THR A 99 -15.69 -5.86 -14.08
CA THR A 99 -15.65 -5.56 -12.64
C THR A 99 -14.78 -4.34 -12.34
N LEU A 100 -13.65 -4.19 -13.04
CA LEU A 100 -12.72 -3.08 -12.83
C LEU A 100 -13.04 -1.92 -13.76
N THR A 101 -13.82 -0.95 -13.26
CA THR A 101 -14.14 0.28 -13.99
C THR A 101 -13.33 1.46 -13.46
N ILE A 102 -13.17 2.52 -14.27
CA ILE A 102 -12.47 3.74 -13.86
C ILE A 102 -13.09 4.35 -12.60
N ASP A 103 -14.43 4.34 -12.48
CA ASP A 103 -15.13 4.86 -11.30
C ASP A 103 -14.82 4.05 -10.03
N ARG A 104 -14.82 2.72 -10.13
CA ARG A 104 -14.46 1.84 -9.01
C ARG A 104 -13.01 2.02 -8.59
N ILE A 105 -12.10 2.12 -9.57
CA ILE A 105 -10.68 2.38 -9.30
C ILE A 105 -10.51 3.73 -8.58
N ARG A 106 -11.19 4.78 -9.02
CA ARG A 106 -11.12 6.10 -8.40
C ARG A 106 -11.56 6.04 -6.93
N LYS A 107 -12.69 5.38 -6.65
CA LYS A 107 -13.18 5.19 -5.27
C LYS A 107 -12.17 4.48 -4.39
N VAL A 108 -11.57 3.39 -4.88
CA VAL A 108 -10.54 2.65 -4.14
C VAL A 108 -9.29 3.50 -3.93
N TYR A 109 -8.86 4.24 -4.94
CA TYR A 109 -7.71 5.15 -4.85
C TYR A 109 -7.92 6.26 -3.81
N ASP A 110 -9.07 6.94 -3.84
CA ASP A 110 -9.41 7.99 -2.90
C ASP A 110 -9.43 7.43 -1.47
N ALA A 111 -10.07 6.27 -1.27
CA ALA A 111 -10.13 5.61 0.03
C ALA A 111 -8.75 5.21 0.57
N VAL A 112 -7.89 4.59 -0.26
CA VAL A 112 -6.52 4.20 0.13
C VAL A 112 -5.65 5.43 0.43
N THR A 113 -5.82 6.52 -0.32
CA THR A 113 -5.08 7.77 -0.11
C THR A 113 -5.50 8.40 1.22
N SER A 114 -6.81 8.53 1.45
CA SER A 114 -7.36 9.12 2.67
C SER A 114 -7.18 8.26 3.92
N ALA A 115 -6.95 6.95 3.77
CA ALA A 115 -6.74 6.05 4.90
C ALA A 115 -5.57 6.49 5.78
N LEU A 116 -4.45 6.97 5.23
CA LEU A 116 -3.30 7.49 6.00
C LEU A 116 -3.49 8.96 6.46
N GLU A 117 -4.48 9.66 5.92
CA GLU A 117 -4.72 11.10 6.17
C GLU A 117 -5.70 11.36 7.32
N THR A 118 -6.32 10.33 7.89
CA THR A 118 -7.36 10.49 8.93
C THR A 118 -6.80 10.85 10.32
N ALA A 119 -6.19 12.02 10.44
CA ALA A 119 -6.06 12.78 11.68
C ALA A 119 -6.44 14.23 11.35
N GLN A 120 -7.61 14.68 11.81
CA GLN A 120 -8.12 16.02 11.50
C GLN A 120 -7.22 17.12 12.09
N SER A 121 -6.74 18.04 11.24
CA SER A 121 -7.04 19.48 11.31
C SER A 121 -6.41 20.20 10.12
N GLU A 122 -7.12 21.19 9.62
CA GLU A 122 -6.67 22.19 8.67
C GLU A 122 -5.47 22.96 9.25
N SER A 123 -4.26 22.57 8.88
CA SER A 123 -3.08 23.44 8.91
C SER A 123 -2.01 22.91 7.95
N MET A 124 -1.13 23.81 7.56
CA MET A 124 -0.17 23.78 6.44
C MET A 124 0.60 22.46 6.19
N PRO A 125 1.17 22.24 4.98
CA PRO A 125 1.61 20.93 4.51
C PRO A 125 2.78 20.28 5.28
N SER A 126 3.54 21.03 6.08
CA SER A 126 4.77 20.53 6.71
C SER A 126 4.56 19.87 8.08
N ASP A 127 3.59 20.31 8.88
CA ASP A 127 3.37 19.80 10.25
C ASP A 127 2.53 18.51 10.29
N LYS A 128 1.75 18.22 9.25
CA LYS A 128 0.91 17.01 9.17
C LYS A 128 1.70 15.71 9.22
N LEU A 129 2.90 15.66 8.66
CA LEU A 129 3.72 14.43 8.67
C LEU A 129 4.34 14.18 10.05
N ARG A 130 4.76 15.24 10.75
CA ARG A 130 5.32 15.17 12.11
C ARG A 130 4.26 14.77 13.14
N ILE A 131 3.04 15.31 13.03
CA ILE A 131 1.90 14.95 13.88
C ILE A 131 1.44 13.49 13.64
N ARG A 132 1.58 12.97 12.41
CA ARG A 132 1.25 11.56 12.10
C ARG A 132 2.30 10.57 12.61
N LYS A 133 3.59 10.91 12.45
CA LYS A 133 4.70 10.16 13.08
C LYS A 133 4.66 10.23 14.61
N SER A 134 4.00 11.23 15.20
CA SER A 134 3.84 11.29 16.67
C SER A 134 2.68 10.43 17.20
N GLN A 135 1.68 10.12 16.36
CA GLN A 135 0.55 9.27 16.73
C GLN A 135 0.79 7.76 16.53
N LEU A 136 1.66 7.38 15.59
CA LEU A 136 2.11 6.00 15.36
C LEU A 136 3.58 5.88 15.73
N LYS A 137 3.99 4.76 16.36
CA LYS A 137 5.42 4.50 16.55
C LYS A 137 6.10 4.36 15.18
N GLU A 138 7.39 4.72 15.09
CA GLU A 138 8.18 4.70 13.85
C GLU A 138 7.99 3.42 13.02
N LEU A 139 8.06 2.25 13.66
CA LEU A 139 7.83 0.94 13.05
C LEU A 139 6.44 0.80 12.40
N GLN A 140 5.40 1.30 13.07
CA GLN A 140 4.01 1.20 12.62
C GLN A 140 3.73 2.16 11.48
N TRP A 141 4.28 3.37 11.57
CA TRP A 141 4.22 4.34 10.49
C TRP A 141 4.90 3.78 9.24
N ALA A 142 6.09 3.19 9.40
CA ALA A 142 6.82 2.57 8.30
C ALA A 142 6.00 1.50 7.59
N TYR A 143 5.37 0.61 8.35
CA TYR A 143 4.52 -0.42 7.79
C TYR A 143 3.30 0.15 7.06
N CYS A 144 2.60 1.10 7.67
CA CYS A 144 1.40 1.73 7.09
C CYS A 144 1.73 2.52 5.81
N PHE A 145 2.85 3.25 5.81
CA PHE A 145 3.32 4.00 4.66
C PHE A 145 3.65 3.06 3.50
N ILE A 146 4.49 2.05 3.70
CA ILE A 146 4.82 1.10 2.62
C ILE A 146 3.58 0.32 2.16
N LEU A 147 2.70 -0.07 3.08
CA LEU A 147 1.42 -0.72 2.72
C LEU A 147 0.59 0.18 1.80
N GLN A 148 0.45 1.48 2.10
CA GLN A 148 -0.25 2.42 1.23
C GLN A 148 0.38 2.49 -0.15
N GLN A 149 1.70 2.69 -0.23
CA GLN A 149 2.41 2.79 -1.51
C GLN A 149 2.29 1.51 -2.34
N TRP A 150 2.35 0.36 -1.67
CA TRP A 150 2.13 -0.94 -2.30
C TRP A 150 0.69 -1.12 -2.82
N LEU A 151 -0.32 -0.71 -2.06
CA LEU A 151 -1.71 -0.75 -2.54
C LEU A 151 -1.90 0.16 -3.75
N LEU A 152 -1.33 1.36 -3.73
CA LEU A 152 -1.39 2.29 -4.86
C LEU A 152 -0.73 1.72 -6.12
N VAL A 153 0.45 1.08 -6.01
CA VAL A 153 1.10 0.47 -7.17
C VAL A 153 0.31 -0.74 -7.67
N ARG A 154 -0.31 -1.53 -6.78
CA ARG A 154 -1.18 -2.65 -7.14
C ARG A 154 -2.41 -2.19 -7.91
N ILE A 155 -3.03 -1.09 -7.51
CA ILE A 155 -4.15 -0.47 -8.23
C ILE A 155 -3.69 0.02 -9.61
N TRP A 156 -2.55 0.71 -9.69
CA TRP A 156 -1.99 1.15 -10.97
C TRP A 156 -1.69 -0.04 -11.90
N VAL A 157 -1.08 -1.10 -11.39
CA VAL A 157 -0.80 -2.34 -12.12
C VAL A 157 -2.09 -2.96 -12.64
N ALA A 158 -3.17 -2.94 -11.86
CA ALA A 158 -4.47 -3.42 -12.33
C ALA A 158 -5.00 -2.57 -13.48
N CYS A 159 -4.81 -1.24 -13.46
CA CYS A 159 -5.15 -0.37 -14.58
C CYS A 159 -4.33 -0.74 -15.82
N PHE A 160 -3.03 -0.96 -15.67
CA PHE A 160 -2.15 -1.41 -16.75
C PHE A 160 -2.61 -2.73 -17.37
N THR A 161 -2.89 -3.76 -16.56
CA THR A 161 -3.28 -5.09 -17.08
C THR A 161 -4.69 -5.12 -17.68
N HIS A 162 -5.53 -4.13 -17.37
CA HIS A 162 -6.88 -4.00 -17.93
C HIS A 162 -6.95 -2.96 -19.06
N GLU A 163 -5.81 -2.47 -19.55
CA GLU A 163 -5.73 -1.50 -20.65
C GLU A 163 -6.48 -0.19 -20.34
N LEU A 164 -6.45 0.24 -19.07
CA LEU A 164 -7.12 1.46 -18.60
C LEU A 164 -6.19 2.67 -18.54
N LEU A 165 -4.91 2.51 -18.86
CA LEU A 165 -3.96 3.63 -18.86
C LEU A 165 -4.19 4.56 -20.05
N ASP A 166 -4.00 5.85 -19.80
CA ASP A 166 -4.10 6.93 -20.77
C ASP A 166 -3.18 8.07 -20.32
N GLU A 167 -2.14 8.36 -21.12
CA GLU A 167 -1.16 9.42 -20.82
C GLU A 167 -1.78 10.83 -20.89
N THR A 168 -2.92 10.99 -21.55
CA THR A 168 -3.66 12.26 -21.62
C THR A 168 -4.66 12.43 -20.47
N SER A 169 -4.83 11.40 -19.65
CA SER A 169 -5.77 11.43 -18.53
C SER A 169 -5.38 12.49 -17.50
N GLN A 170 -6.37 13.25 -17.06
CA GLN A 170 -6.22 14.19 -15.94
C GLN A 170 -6.05 13.47 -14.61
N PHE A 171 -6.40 12.17 -14.54
CA PHE A 171 -6.29 11.40 -13.32
C PHE A 171 -4.91 10.73 -13.24
N PRO A 172 -4.03 11.11 -12.28
CA PRO A 172 -2.65 10.66 -12.27
C PRO A 172 -2.49 9.13 -12.31
N LEU A 173 -3.35 8.40 -11.59
CA LEU A 173 -3.36 6.94 -11.52
C LEU A 173 -3.48 6.23 -12.87
N MET A 174 -3.97 6.91 -13.92
CA MET A 174 -4.09 6.33 -15.26
C MET A 174 -2.83 6.56 -16.13
N ARG A 175 -1.82 7.27 -15.62
CA ARG A 175 -0.59 7.57 -16.36
C ARG A 175 0.57 6.71 -15.85
N ALA A 176 1.53 6.39 -16.72
CA ALA A 176 2.72 5.63 -16.30
C ALA A 176 3.59 6.39 -15.28
N SER A 177 3.58 7.73 -15.34
CA SER A 177 4.28 8.59 -14.39
C SER A 177 3.86 8.38 -12.93
N PHE A 178 2.67 7.83 -12.68
CA PHE A 178 2.19 7.59 -11.32
C PHE A 178 2.94 6.47 -10.59
N ALA A 179 3.24 5.35 -11.28
CA ALA A 179 4.06 4.29 -10.70
C ALA A 179 5.48 4.77 -10.36
N ILE A 180 6.03 5.65 -11.21
CA ILE A 180 7.33 6.30 -10.99
C ILE A 180 7.28 7.18 -9.73
N ALA A 181 6.24 8.01 -9.59
CA ALA A 181 6.06 8.88 -8.43
C ALA A 181 5.91 8.10 -7.11
N ILE A 182 5.16 7.00 -7.10
CA ILE A 182 5.08 6.10 -5.93
C ILE A 182 6.47 5.62 -5.53
N ALA A 183 7.24 5.17 -6.52
CA ALA A 183 8.56 4.61 -6.29
C ALA A 183 9.54 5.66 -5.74
N GLU A 184 9.48 6.89 -6.25
CA GLU A 184 10.27 8.02 -5.75
C GLU A 184 9.90 8.39 -4.32
N ASN A 185 8.60 8.50 -3.99
CA ASN A 185 8.12 8.79 -2.65
C ASN A 185 8.66 7.79 -1.61
N VAL A 186 8.68 6.50 -1.96
CA VAL A 186 9.24 5.46 -1.07
C VAL A 186 10.73 5.63 -0.88
N LEU A 187 11.48 5.93 -1.95
CA LEU A 187 12.92 6.14 -1.85
C LEU A 187 13.28 7.40 -1.06
N GLU A 188 12.46 8.45 -1.13
CA GLU A 188 12.62 9.70 -0.36
C GLU A 188 12.35 9.50 1.14
N GLU A 189 11.35 8.70 1.50
CA GLU A 189 11.05 8.39 2.90
C GLU A 189 11.93 7.27 3.47
N SER A 190 12.50 6.40 2.63
CA SER A 190 13.31 5.25 3.06
C SER A 190 14.44 5.56 4.05
N PRO A 191 15.20 6.68 3.95
CA PRO A 191 16.24 7.00 4.93
C PRO A 191 15.66 7.31 6.32
N GLN A 192 14.41 7.75 6.39
CA GLN A 192 13.72 8.11 7.64
C GLN A 192 12.99 6.92 8.27
N LEU A 193 12.85 5.79 7.57
CA LEU A 193 12.11 4.62 8.04
C LEU A 193 12.95 3.73 8.98
N GLY A 194 14.28 3.79 8.88
CA GLY A 194 15.19 2.91 9.61
C GLY A 194 15.17 1.46 9.09
N GLN A 195 16.35 0.83 8.97
CA GLN A 195 16.46 -0.54 8.43
C GLN A 195 15.66 -1.56 9.26
N ALA A 196 15.71 -1.44 10.60
CA ALA A 196 14.97 -2.33 11.49
C ALA A 196 13.45 -2.29 11.21
N ALA A 197 12.88 -1.14 10.87
CA ALA A 197 11.44 -1.04 10.57
C ALA A 197 11.04 -1.79 9.31
N LEU A 198 11.90 -1.76 8.29
CA LEU A 198 11.69 -2.46 7.04
C LEU A 198 11.89 -3.98 7.18
N GLU A 199 12.66 -4.42 8.17
CA GLU A 199 12.94 -5.84 8.40
C GLU A 199 11.99 -6.53 9.38
N VAL A 200 11.32 -5.79 10.29
CA VAL A 200 10.41 -6.33 11.31
C VAL A 200 9.26 -7.14 10.71
N HIS A 201 8.73 -6.73 9.56
CA HIS A 201 7.67 -7.45 8.84
C HIS A 201 8.21 -8.50 7.86
N GLY A 202 9.54 -8.66 7.83
CA GLY A 202 10.22 -9.72 7.13
C GLY A 202 10.03 -9.72 5.63
N VAL A 203 9.83 -10.92 5.09
CA VAL A 203 9.77 -11.15 3.64
C VAL A 203 8.62 -10.39 2.98
N ASN A 204 7.51 -10.15 3.69
CA ASN A 204 6.35 -9.45 3.16
C ASN A 204 6.68 -7.99 2.82
N MET A 205 7.51 -7.33 3.63
CA MET A 205 7.92 -5.95 3.36
C MET A 205 8.82 -5.87 2.11
N ILE A 206 9.75 -6.81 1.99
CA ILE A 206 10.66 -6.89 0.85
C ILE A 206 9.88 -7.16 -0.43
N GLU A 207 8.89 -8.06 -0.39
CA GLU A 207 7.98 -8.33 -1.51
C GLU A 207 7.23 -7.07 -1.95
N ARG A 208 6.76 -6.24 -1.01
CA ARG A 208 6.06 -4.98 -1.33
C ARG A 208 6.98 -3.95 -1.98
N ILE A 209 8.19 -3.78 -1.44
CA ILE A 209 9.20 -2.88 -2.01
C ILE A 209 9.58 -3.36 -3.42
N TYR A 210 9.71 -4.66 -3.61
CA TYR A 210 9.92 -5.28 -4.92
C TYR A 210 8.77 -5.01 -5.89
N ASP A 211 7.51 -5.17 -5.47
CA ASP A 211 6.34 -4.89 -6.30
C ASP A 211 6.30 -3.42 -6.76
N ILE A 212 6.70 -2.50 -5.88
CA ILE A 212 6.83 -1.06 -6.22
C ILE A 212 7.90 -0.85 -7.29
N ALA A 213 9.08 -1.47 -7.14
CA ALA A 213 10.14 -1.41 -8.16
C ALA A 213 9.70 -2.04 -9.49
N MET A 214 8.96 -3.16 -9.44
CA MET A 214 8.39 -3.80 -10.62
C MET A 214 7.41 -2.87 -11.34
N GLY A 215 6.62 -2.08 -10.60
CA GLY A 215 5.76 -1.04 -11.16
C GLY A 215 6.52 -0.04 -12.04
N VAL A 216 7.74 0.34 -11.67
CA VAL A 216 8.60 1.22 -12.47
C VAL A 216 9.02 0.54 -13.79
N ILE A 217 9.40 -0.73 -13.75
CA ILE A 217 9.74 -1.50 -14.96
C ILE A 217 8.53 -1.60 -15.88
N MET A 218 7.35 -1.89 -15.33
CA MET A 218 6.11 -1.97 -16.11
C MET A 218 5.74 -0.60 -16.72
N ALA A 219 5.96 0.50 -16.00
CA ALA A 219 5.76 1.85 -16.52
C ALA A 219 6.71 2.16 -17.69
N ALA A 220 7.98 1.77 -17.59
CA ALA A 220 8.96 1.90 -18.67
C ALA A 220 8.53 1.12 -19.92
N GLN A 221 8.07 -0.13 -19.75
CA GLN A 221 7.56 -0.94 -20.84
C GLN A 221 6.35 -0.31 -21.53
N TYR A 222 5.42 0.24 -20.74
CA TYR A 222 4.26 0.93 -21.27
C TYR A 222 4.67 2.15 -22.10
N GLN A 223 5.54 3.01 -21.55
CA GLN A 223 6.01 4.21 -22.23
C GLN A 223 6.75 3.90 -23.54
N ALA A 224 7.55 2.82 -23.57
CA ALA A 224 8.22 2.35 -24.78
C ALA A 224 7.22 1.92 -25.86
N ARG A 225 6.13 1.25 -25.47
CA ARG A 225 5.07 0.82 -26.40
C ARG A 225 4.28 2.00 -26.96
N VAL A 226 3.94 2.99 -26.13
CA VAL A 226 3.14 4.15 -26.54
C VAL A 226 3.95 5.14 -27.37
N SER A 227 5.20 5.41 -26.99
CA SER A 227 6.02 6.44 -27.65
C SER A 227 6.63 5.97 -28.98
N GLY A 228 6.69 4.66 -29.25
CA GLY A 228 7.37 4.09 -30.42
C GLY A 228 8.90 4.26 -30.43
N CYS A 229 9.45 5.04 -29.49
CA CYS A 229 10.87 5.27 -29.26
C CYS A 229 11.32 4.65 -27.93
N LYS A 230 12.61 4.28 -27.82
CA LYS A 230 13.18 3.90 -26.52
C LYS A 230 13.01 5.07 -25.54
N PRO A 231 12.38 4.87 -24.37
CA PRO A 231 12.24 5.92 -23.38
C PRO A 231 13.62 6.41 -22.95
N SER A 232 13.74 7.68 -22.55
CA SER A 232 14.94 8.14 -21.85
C SER A 232 15.04 7.37 -20.52
N THR A 233 15.84 6.31 -20.51
CA THR A 233 15.89 5.37 -19.40
C THR A 233 16.62 5.93 -18.19
N THR A 234 17.37 7.03 -18.34
CA THR A 234 18.24 7.57 -17.28
C THR A 234 17.52 7.79 -15.94
N ARG A 235 16.27 8.27 -15.96
CA ARG A 235 15.47 8.43 -14.73
C ARG A 235 15.06 7.07 -14.15
N ILE A 236 14.55 6.17 -14.98
CA ILE A 236 14.14 4.81 -14.58
C ILE A 236 15.35 4.04 -14.02
N ASP A 237 16.49 4.09 -14.70
CA ASP A 237 17.73 3.43 -14.33
C ASP A 237 18.22 3.92 -12.96
N SER A 238 18.17 5.25 -12.72
CA SER A 238 18.57 5.82 -11.42
C SER A 238 17.64 5.43 -10.28
N ILE A 239 16.32 5.35 -10.52
CA ILE A 239 15.35 4.87 -9.53
C ILE A 239 15.62 3.39 -9.23
N LEU A 240 15.73 2.55 -10.26
CA LEU A 240 15.92 1.11 -10.07
C LEU A 240 17.26 0.80 -9.39
N LYS A 241 18.33 1.53 -9.70
CA LYS A 241 19.60 1.43 -8.97
C LYS A 241 19.43 1.65 -7.47
N ARG A 242 18.69 2.69 -7.08
CA ARG A 242 18.40 2.97 -5.66
C ARG A 242 17.52 1.88 -5.02
N TYR A 243 16.64 1.25 -5.77
CA TYR A 243 15.87 0.09 -5.30
C TYR A 243 16.73 -1.15 -5.11
N PHE A 244 17.69 -1.41 -6.02
CA PHE A 244 18.67 -2.48 -5.83
C PHE A 244 19.49 -2.24 -4.55
N GLU A 245 20.01 -1.03 -4.34
CA GLU A 245 20.73 -0.66 -3.12
C GLU A 245 19.84 -0.77 -1.85
N LEU A 246 18.56 -0.45 -1.95
CA LEU A 246 17.61 -0.61 -0.84
C LEU A 246 17.38 -2.09 -0.53
N LEU A 247 17.07 -2.91 -1.52
CA LEU A 247 16.80 -4.33 -1.35
C LEU A 247 18.04 -5.11 -0.90
N ASP A 248 19.24 -4.67 -1.28
CA ASP A 248 20.51 -5.33 -0.93
C ASP A 248 20.82 -5.15 0.56
N ARG A 249 20.47 -3.98 1.11
CA ARG A 249 20.59 -3.71 2.55
C ARG A 249 19.61 -4.55 3.39
N LEU A 250 18.46 -4.92 2.84
CA LEU A 250 17.43 -5.64 3.57
C LEU A 250 17.74 -7.14 3.59
N ARG A 251 17.85 -7.72 4.79
CA ARG A 251 18.18 -9.16 4.98
C ARG A 251 19.44 -9.60 4.24
N ASN A 252 20.46 -8.74 4.21
CA ASN A 252 21.77 -9.01 3.59
C ASN A 252 21.70 -9.40 2.10
N GLY A 253 20.71 -8.90 1.36
CA GLY A 253 20.61 -9.09 -0.10
C GLY A 253 20.15 -10.48 -0.55
N GLU A 254 19.94 -11.43 0.38
CA GLU A 254 19.49 -12.78 0.08
C GLU A 254 17.97 -12.83 -0.16
N SER A 255 17.53 -12.33 -1.32
CA SER A 255 16.13 -12.45 -1.71
C SER A 255 15.93 -12.90 -3.15
N LYS A 256 14.97 -13.83 -3.36
CA LYS A 256 14.46 -14.20 -4.68
C LYS A 256 13.97 -12.98 -5.47
N PHE A 257 13.53 -11.93 -4.76
CA PHE A 257 13.02 -10.69 -5.33
C PHE A 257 14.11 -9.88 -6.02
N MET A 258 15.32 -9.82 -5.45
CA MET A 258 16.47 -9.16 -6.06
C MET A 258 16.78 -9.75 -7.44
N SER A 259 16.97 -11.07 -7.50
CA SER A 259 17.27 -11.76 -8.76
C SER A 259 16.14 -11.68 -9.79
N ALA A 260 14.88 -11.69 -9.34
CA ALA A 260 13.73 -11.49 -10.21
C ALA A 260 13.65 -10.06 -10.77
N LEU A 261 13.97 -9.05 -9.96
CA LEU A 261 13.96 -7.64 -10.38
C LEU A 261 15.06 -7.38 -11.41
N GLN A 262 16.25 -7.93 -11.18
CA GLN A 262 17.37 -7.85 -12.12
C GLN A 262 17.01 -8.42 -13.50
N LYS A 263 16.45 -9.63 -13.54
CA LYS A 263 15.99 -10.27 -14.79
C LYS A 263 14.91 -9.44 -15.51
N ALA A 264 13.97 -8.86 -14.77
CA ALA A 264 12.93 -8.03 -15.34
C ALA A 264 13.51 -6.72 -15.91
N TYR A 265 14.48 -6.12 -15.21
CA TYR A 265 15.15 -4.90 -15.66
C TYR A 265 15.99 -5.14 -16.93
N GLU A 266 16.69 -6.27 -17.01
CA GLU A 266 17.45 -6.66 -18.21
C GLU A 266 16.53 -6.85 -19.43
N SER A 267 15.28 -7.28 -19.23
CA SER A 267 14.32 -7.47 -20.34
C SER A 267 13.82 -6.16 -20.98
N VAL A 268 14.10 -5.00 -20.37
CA VAL A 268 13.61 -3.69 -20.82
C VAL A 268 14.70 -2.73 -21.31
N GLN A 269 15.97 -3.18 -21.30
CA GLN A 269 17.12 -2.46 -21.86
C GLN A 269 17.24 -2.72 -23.38
#